data_AF-A0A924IZS6-F1
#
_entry.id   AF-A0A924IZS6-F1
#
_cell.length_a   1.000
_cell.length_b   1.000
_cell.length_c   1.000
_cell.angle_alpha   90.00
_cell.angle_beta   90.00
_cell.angle_gamma   90.00
#
_symmetry.space_group_name_H-M   'P 1'
#
loop_
_entity.id
_entity.type
_entity.pdbx_description
1 polymer ?
#
loop_
_entity_poly.entity_id
_entity_poly.type
_entity_poly.pdbx_seq_one_letter_code
_entity_poly.pdbx_strand_id
1 'polypeptide(L)'
;MKHFVILFFFILIGCNNSDKLAFENISLKKENYSLKEILKTKFIFDDVKIRIIPSENNTNRIGSEYVGEYVLAAYNKLDIVEFTTELKPNGAFVNPKSLTRKFGGYLFETKLSEKQNYLHCKIKTNSKIGLNYVLNSGVF
;
A
#
# COMPACT_ATOMS: atom_id res chain seq x y z
N MET A 1 46.21 8.24 -55.92
CA MET A 1 45.94 7.00 -55.16
C MET A 1 46.19 7.09 -53.65
N LYS A 2 47.20 7.85 -53.16
CA LYS A 2 47.50 8.00 -51.71
C LYS A 2 46.40 8.69 -50.88
N HIS A 3 45.65 9.63 -51.44
CA HIS A 3 44.61 10.36 -50.69
C HIS A 3 43.32 9.55 -50.43
N PHE A 4 43.09 8.49 -51.20
CA PHE A 4 41.89 7.65 -51.03
C PHE A 4 42.00 6.71 -49.81
N VAL A 5 43.22 6.31 -49.45
CA VAL A 5 43.49 5.43 -48.30
C VAL A 5 43.31 6.16 -46.96
N ILE A 6 43.58 7.46 -46.92
CA ILE A 6 43.43 8.28 -45.71
C ILE A 6 41.95 8.51 -45.39
N LEU A 7 41.11 8.69 -46.41
CA LEU A 7 39.66 8.87 -46.23
C LEU A 7 39.00 7.60 -45.67
N PHE A 8 39.49 6.42 -46.05
CA PHE A 8 38.96 5.14 -45.56
C PHE A 8 39.24 4.91 -44.06
N PHE A 9 40.37 5.40 -43.55
CA PHE A 9 40.71 5.30 -42.12
C PHE A 9 39.83 6.19 -41.23
N PHE A 10 39.37 7.34 -41.72
CA PHE A 10 38.46 8.22 -40.96
C PHE A 10 37.05 7.63 -40.81
N ILE A 11 36.60 6.81 -41.74
CA ILE A 11 35.27 6.18 -41.69
C ILE A 11 35.22 5.06 -40.64
N LEU A 12 36.34 4.35 -40.41
CA LEU A 12 36.41 3.26 -39.45
C LEU A 12 36.46 3.73 -37.98
N ILE A 13 36.99 4.93 -37.71
CA ILE A 13 37.09 5.48 -36.33
C ILE A 13 35.72 5.98 -35.83
N GLY A 14 34.81 6.37 -36.74
CA GLY A 14 33.49 6.89 -36.38
C GLY A 14 32.47 5.84 -35.94
N CYS A 15 32.71 4.56 -36.20
CA CYS A 15 31.72 3.48 -36.02
C CYS A 15 31.71 2.85 -34.61
N ASN A 16 32.59 3.29 -33.69
CA ASN A 16 32.65 2.72 -32.33
C ASN A 16 31.81 3.49 -31.30
N ASN A 17 31.52 4.78 -31.56
CA ASN A 17 30.77 5.61 -30.63
C ASN A 17 29.25 5.45 -30.79
N SER A 18 28.76 5.11 -31.98
CA SER A 18 27.33 4.86 -32.24
C SER A 18 26.78 3.73 -31.38
N ASP A 19 27.53 2.63 -31.29
CA ASP A 19 27.07 1.41 -30.64
C ASP A 19 27.10 1.56 -29.11
N LYS A 20 28.11 2.27 -28.59
CA LYS A 20 28.19 2.63 -27.17
C LYS A 20 27.06 3.57 -26.76
N LEU A 21 26.80 4.62 -27.55
CA LEU A 21 25.70 5.56 -27.30
C LEU A 21 24.32 4.90 -27.44
N ALA A 22 24.17 3.95 -28.36
CA ALA A 22 22.95 3.16 -28.53
C ALA A 22 22.71 2.25 -27.32
N PHE A 23 23.76 1.56 -26.84
CA PHE A 23 23.69 0.71 -25.66
C PHE A 23 23.34 1.49 -24.39
N GLU A 24 23.96 2.65 -24.18
CA GLU A 24 23.68 3.52 -23.05
C GLU A 24 22.23 4.04 -23.08
N ASN A 25 21.72 4.42 -24.25
CA ASN A 25 20.32 4.79 -24.44
C ASN A 25 19.33 3.66 -24.11
N ILE A 26 19.65 2.42 -24.51
CA ILE A 26 18.83 1.24 -24.20
C ILE A 26 18.81 0.99 -22.69
N SER A 27 19.97 1.09 -22.04
CA SER A 27 20.10 0.95 -20.58
C SER A 27 19.27 2.00 -19.84
N LEU A 28 19.41 3.28 -20.22
CA LEU A 28 18.66 4.39 -19.61
C LEU A 28 17.15 4.26 -19.84
N LYS A 29 16.70 3.80 -21.02
CA LYS A 29 15.27 3.53 -21.27
C LYS A 29 14.74 2.40 -20.40
N LYS A 30 15.53 1.34 -20.21
CA LYS A 30 15.16 0.21 -19.35
C LYS A 30 15.04 0.64 -17.89
N GLU A 31 15.99 1.45 -17.42
CA GLU A 31 15.95 2.02 -16.07
C GLU A 31 14.75 2.95 -15.89
N ASN A 32 14.49 3.84 -16.85
CA ASN A 32 13.33 4.73 -16.84
C ASN A 32 12.00 3.95 -16.83
N TYR A 33 11.89 2.88 -17.61
CA TYR A 33 10.72 2.00 -17.61
C TYR A 33 10.54 1.33 -16.24
N SER A 34 11.63 0.81 -15.66
CA SER A 34 11.61 0.20 -14.33
C SER A 34 11.19 1.20 -13.25
N LEU A 35 11.73 2.42 -13.27
CA LEU A 35 11.37 3.50 -12.36
C LEU A 35 9.90 3.91 -12.51
N LYS A 36 9.39 4.00 -13.75
CA LYS A 36 7.97 4.28 -14.01
C LYS A 36 7.06 3.19 -13.46
N GLU A 37 7.41 1.93 -13.59
CA GLU A 37 6.63 0.81 -13.02
C GLU A 37 6.65 0.82 -11.48
N ILE A 38 7.78 1.17 -10.87
CA ILE A 38 7.87 1.34 -9.41
C ILE A 38 6.99 2.52 -8.95
N LEU A 39 7.00 3.64 -9.67
CA LEU A 39 6.22 4.82 -9.29
C LEU A 39 4.71 4.61 -9.47
N LYS A 40 4.27 3.86 -10.50
CA LYS A 40 2.85 3.53 -10.70
C LYS A 40 2.25 2.70 -9.56
N THR A 41 3.07 1.93 -8.86
CA THR A 41 2.62 1.05 -7.77
C THR A 41 2.83 1.66 -6.38
N LYS A 42 3.50 2.82 -6.30
CA LYS A 42 3.82 3.49 -5.05
C LYS A 42 2.76 4.54 -4.71
N PHE A 43 1.75 4.13 -3.96
CA PHE A 43 0.92 5.10 -3.23
C PHE A 43 1.71 5.60 -2.02
N ILE A 44 2.16 6.85 -2.08
CA ILE A 44 2.71 7.59 -0.93
C ILE A 44 1.58 8.45 -0.41
N PHE A 45 0.99 8.06 0.72
CA PHE A 45 0.10 8.93 1.46
C PHE A 45 0.90 9.55 2.59
N ASP A 46 0.94 10.88 2.63
CA ASP A 46 1.60 11.60 3.74
C ASP A 46 0.82 11.42 5.06
N ASP A 47 -0.50 11.18 4.97
CA ASP A 47 -1.39 10.88 6.10
C ASP A 47 -2.52 9.93 5.66
N VAL A 48 -2.86 8.95 6.49
CA VAL A 48 -3.98 8.02 6.29
C VAL A 48 -5.00 8.26 7.39
N LYS A 49 -6.12 8.88 7.03
CA LYS A 49 -7.25 9.08 7.95
C LYS A 49 -8.20 7.91 7.88
N ILE A 50 -8.59 7.43 9.06
CA ILE A 50 -9.47 6.30 9.24
C ILE A 50 -10.61 6.76 10.11
N ARG A 51 -11.83 6.59 9.60
CA ARG A 51 -13.05 6.96 10.31
C ARG A 51 -13.79 5.70 10.70
N ILE A 52 -14.35 5.68 11.91
CA ILE A 52 -15.30 4.65 12.32
C ILE A 52 -16.70 5.23 12.18
N ILE A 53 -17.57 4.52 11.47
CA ILE A 53 -18.99 4.86 11.33
C ILE A 53 -19.80 3.76 12.05
N PRO A 54 -20.41 4.05 13.21
CA PRO A 54 -21.32 3.11 13.85
C PRO A 54 -22.60 2.94 13.04
N SER A 55 -23.18 1.74 13.06
CA SER A 55 -24.54 1.51 12.58
C SER A 55 -25.56 2.25 13.45
N GLU A 56 -26.58 2.83 12.80
CA GLU A 56 -27.70 3.50 13.50
C GLU A 56 -28.52 2.52 14.37
N ASN A 57 -28.43 1.22 14.07
CA ASN A 57 -29.15 0.17 14.80
C ASN A 57 -28.43 -0.30 16.08
N ASN A 58 -27.26 0.26 16.40
CA ASN A 58 -26.51 -0.13 17.59
C ASN A 58 -27.23 0.32 18.86
N THR A 59 -27.43 -0.61 19.80
CA THR A 59 -28.08 -0.31 21.08
C THR A 59 -27.11 0.10 22.19
N ASN A 60 -25.80 -0.12 21.98
CA ASN A 60 -24.71 0.15 22.93
C ASN A 60 -24.93 -0.44 24.33
N ARG A 61 -25.54 -1.62 24.40
CA ARG A 61 -25.78 -2.34 25.66
C ARG A 61 -24.77 -3.46 25.82
N ILE A 62 -24.36 -3.71 27.07
CA ILE A 62 -23.57 -4.91 27.38
C ILE A 62 -24.38 -6.14 26.94
N GLY A 63 -23.73 -7.03 26.20
CA GLY A 63 -24.29 -8.23 25.59
C GLY A 63 -24.88 -8.01 24.20
N SER A 64 -25.03 -6.78 23.71
CA SER A 64 -25.55 -6.52 22.36
C SER A 64 -24.46 -6.67 21.30
N GLU A 65 -24.88 -6.94 20.07
CA GLU A 65 -24.03 -6.81 18.90
C GLU A 65 -23.80 -5.32 18.59
N TYR A 66 -22.59 -5.02 18.14
CA TYR A 66 -22.16 -3.72 17.67
C TYR A 66 -21.62 -3.88 16.25
N VAL A 67 -22.21 -3.12 15.34
CA VAL A 67 -21.84 -3.11 13.93
C VAL A 67 -21.24 -1.76 13.58
N GLY A 68 -20.11 -1.76 12.89
CA GLY A 68 -19.47 -0.54 12.44
C GLY A 68 -18.69 -0.73 11.15
N GLU A 69 -18.28 0.39 10.58
CA GLU A 69 -17.49 0.42 9.36
C GLU A 69 -16.23 1.25 9.58
N TYR A 70 -15.07 0.67 9.28
CA TYR A 70 -13.84 1.45 9.09
C TYR A 70 -13.81 2.00 7.67
N VAL A 71 -13.78 3.31 7.52
CA VAL A 71 -13.66 3.98 6.22
C VAL A 71 -12.25 4.50 6.04
N LEU A 72 -11.60 4.03 4.99
CA LEU A 72 -10.27 4.47 4.54
C LEU A 72 -10.42 5.44 3.39
N ALA A 73 -9.96 6.68 3.57
CA ALA A 73 -10.00 7.69 2.51
C ALA A 73 -9.08 7.36 1.32
N ALA A 74 -8.04 6.56 1.58
CA ALA A 74 -7.01 6.19 0.64
C ALA A 74 -6.76 4.67 0.78
N TYR A 75 -7.23 3.89 -0.19
CA TYR A 75 -7.16 2.42 -0.15
C TYR A 75 -6.80 1.83 -1.52
N ASN A 76 -6.14 0.68 -1.50
CA ASN A 76 -5.84 -0.14 -2.67
C ASN A 76 -6.71 -1.39 -2.75
N LYS A 77 -6.84 -1.93 -3.96
CA LYS A 77 -7.59 -3.18 -4.18
C LYS A 77 -6.99 -4.39 -3.45
N LEU A 78 -5.70 -4.33 -3.13
CA LEU A 78 -4.95 -5.42 -2.49
C LEU A 78 -4.75 -5.21 -0.99
N ASP A 79 -5.28 -4.12 -0.41
CA ASP A 79 -5.13 -3.87 1.02
C ASP A 79 -5.97 -4.86 1.83
N ILE A 80 -5.34 -5.42 2.86
CA ILE A 80 -5.98 -6.31 3.82
C ILE A 80 -6.16 -5.53 5.12
N VAL A 81 -7.38 -5.54 5.64
CA VAL A 81 -7.70 -4.92 6.92
C VAL A 81 -8.03 -6.01 7.92
N GLU A 82 -7.32 -6.01 9.04
CA GLU A 82 -7.50 -6.95 10.14
C GLU A 82 -8.13 -6.23 11.33
N PHE A 83 -9.07 -6.91 11.97
CA PHE A 83 -9.80 -6.41 13.13
C PHE A 83 -9.68 -7.38 14.31
N THR A 84 -9.56 -6.84 15.52
CA THR A 84 -9.71 -7.60 16.76
C THR A 84 -10.22 -6.69 17.89
N THR A 85 -10.75 -7.30 18.93
CA THR A 85 -11.07 -6.62 20.19
C THR A 85 -10.01 -6.85 21.28
N GLU A 86 -8.99 -7.66 20.99
CA GLU A 86 -8.00 -8.06 22.00
C GLU A 86 -6.57 -7.99 21.46
N LEU A 87 -5.68 -7.44 22.29
CA LEU A 87 -4.25 -7.39 22.05
C LEU A 87 -3.51 -8.22 23.09
N LYS A 88 -2.46 -8.92 22.65
CA LYS A 88 -1.45 -9.51 23.53
C LYS A 88 -0.67 -8.40 24.24
N PRO A 89 0.03 -8.70 25.36
CA PRO A 89 0.86 -7.71 26.06
C PRO A 89 1.92 -7.03 25.20
N ASN A 90 2.37 -7.68 24.12
CA ASN A 90 3.32 -7.12 23.16
C ASN A 90 2.66 -6.30 22.02
N GLY A 91 1.36 -6.04 22.10
CA GLY A 91 0.58 -5.33 21.08
C GLY A 91 0.19 -6.15 19.85
N ALA A 92 0.49 -7.45 19.81
CA ALA A 92 0.06 -8.32 18.72
C ALA A 92 -1.43 -8.63 18.81
N PHE A 93 -2.10 -8.72 17.66
CA PHE A 93 -3.54 -8.99 17.61
C PHE A 93 -3.82 -10.43 18.04
N VAL A 94 -4.86 -10.64 18.85
CA VAL A 94 -5.38 -11.97 19.17
C VAL A 94 -6.49 -12.32 18.19
N ASN A 95 -6.40 -13.49 17.55
CA ASN A 95 -7.39 -14.03 16.60
C ASN A 95 -8.00 -12.99 15.63
N PRO A 96 -7.17 -12.25 14.87
CA PRO A 96 -7.66 -11.18 14.01
C PRO A 96 -8.58 -11.73 12.92
N LYS A 97 -9.67 -11.01 12.64
CA LYS A 97 -10.57 -11.25 11.51
C LYS A 97 -10.16 -10.35 10.34
N SER A 98 -10.01 -10.93 9.15
CA SER A 98 -9.87 -10.13 7.93
C SER A 98 -11.23 -9.56 7.53
N LEU A 99 -11.31 -8.25 7.33
CA LEU A 99 -12.54 -7.56 6.96
C LEU A 99 -12.71 -7.53 5.44
N THR A 100 -13.94 -7.74 4.99
CA THR A 100 -14.28 -7.65 3.57
C THR A 100 -14.51 -6.19 3.19
N ARG A 101 -13.90 -5.76 2.08
CA ARG A 101 -14.00 -4.38 1.57
C ARG A 101 -15.28 -4.15 0.78
N LYS A 102 -15.90 -2.99 0.98
CA LYS A 102 -16.89 -2.39 0.08
C LYS A 102 -16.56 -0.90 -0.13
N PHE A 103 -16.05 -0.55 -1.32
CA PHE A 103 -15.73 0.85 -1.71
C PHE A 103 -14.88 1.66 -0.71
N GLY A 104 -13.90 1.04 -0.04
CA GLY A 104 -13.05 1.69 0.96
C GLY A 104 -13.58 1.63 2.39
N GLY A 105 -14.82 1.16 2.54
CA GLY A 105 -15.41 0.75 3.81
C GLY A 105 -15.11 -0.72 4.13
N TYR A 106 -14.88 -1.00 5.40
CA TYR A 106 -14.58 -2.32 5.95
C TYR A 106 -15.52 -2.57 7.13
N LEU A 107 -16.56 -3.34 6.88
CA LEU A 107 -17.58 -3.67 7.87
C LEU A 107 -17.00 -4.64 8.91
N PHE A 108 -17.30 -4.39 10.18
CA PHE A 108 -16.99 -5.28 11.29
C PHE A 108 -18.18 -5.43 12.21
N GLU A 109 -18.21 -6.57 12.90
CA GLU A 109 -19.23 -6.92 13.88
C GLU A 109 -18.54 -7.51 15.11
N THR A 110 -18.96 -7.05 16.29
CA THR A 110 -18.47 -7.57 17.57
C THR A 110 -19.56 -7.53 18.63
N LYS A 111 -19.38 -8.31 19.69
CA LYS A 111 -20.26 -8.27 20.86
C LYS A 111 -19.66 -7.33 21.91
N LEU A 112 -20.48 -6.45 22.46
CA LEU A 112 -20.07 -5.62 23.59
C LEU A 112 -20.10 -6.49 24.85
N SER A 113 -18.94 -6.84 25.40
CA SER A 113 -18.86 -7.65 26.63
C SER A 113 -18.64 -6.81 27.88
N GLU A 114 -18.09 -5.60 27.70
CA GLU A 114 -17.69 -4.73 28.80
C GLU A 114 -18.36 -3.36 28.71
N LYS A 115 -18.22 -2.56 29.78
CA LYS A 115 -18.65 -1.15 29.77
C LYS A 115 -17.82 -0.30 28.81
N GLN A 116 -16.58 -0.71 28.53
CA GLN A 116 -15.72 -0.07 27.55
C GLN A 116 -15.10 -1.18 26.71
N ASN A 117 -15.36 -1.17 25.41
CA ASN A 117 -14.84 -2.17 24.51
C ASN A 117 -13.79 -1.51 23.62
N TYR A 118 -12.64 -2.16 23.46
CA TYR A 118 -11.60 -1.67 22.57
C TYR A 118 -11.73 -2.34 21.22
N LEU A 119 -11.63 -1.53 20.17
CA LEU A 119 -11.62 -1.96 18.79
C LEU A 119 -10.26 -1.64 18.20
N HIS A 120 -9.62 -2.67 17.67
CA HIS A 120 -8.29 -2.59 17.09
C HIS A 120 -8.36 -2.92 15.60
N CYS A 121 -7.73 -2.08 14.80
CA CYS A 121 -7.67 -2.24 13.36
C CYS A 121 -6.21 -2.14 12.88
N LYS A 122 -5.81 -3.05 11.99
CA LYS A 122 -4.51 -3.03 11.34
C LYS A 122 -4.69 -3.10 9.83
N ILE A 123 -4.01 -2.21 9.12
CA ILE A 123 -4.05 -2.18 7.67
C ILE A 123 -2.71 -2.66 7.15
N LYS A 124 -2.77 -3.71 6.35
CA LYS A 124 -1.65 -4.27 5.62
C LYS A 124 -1.78 -3.82 4.17
N THR A 125 -0.97 -2.83 3.80
CA THR A 125 -0.88 -2.41 2.41
C THR A 125 0.07 -3.31 1.64
N ASN A 126 -0.28 -3.74 0.43
CA ASN A 126 0.59 -4.57 -0.42
C ASN A 126 1.69 -3.74 -1.14
N SER A 127 2.25 -2.77 -0.44
CA SER A 127 3.36 -1.95 -0.93
C SER A 127 4.67 -2.54 -0.40
N LYS A 128 5.66 -2.74 -1.28
CA LYS A 128 7.03 -3.14 -0.87
C LYS A 128 7.70 -2.14 0.10
N ILE A 129 7.09 -0.97 0.30
CA ILE A 129 7.54 0.13 1.17
C ILE A 129 6.43 0.47 2.21
N GLY A 130 5.39 -0.37 2.32
CA GLY A 130 4.16 -0.04 3.05
C GLY A 130 4.34 0.08 4.56
N LEU A 131 3.94 1.23 5.10
CA LEU A 131 3.83 1.48 6.54
C LEU A 131 2.67 0.65 7.10
N ASN A 132 2.92 -0.10 8.18
CA ASN A 132 1.87 -0.80 8.93
C ASN A 132 1.24 0.19 9.92
N TYR A 133 -0.04 0.51 9.72
CA TYR A 133 -0.79 1.35 10.65
C TYR A 133 -1.57 0.46 11.62
N VAL A 134 -1.45 0.76 12.92
CA VAL A 134 -2.25 0.16 13.98
C VAL A 134 -3.08 1.26 14.63
N LEU A 135 -4.39 1.06 14.66
CA LEU A 135 -5.33 1.94 15.35
C LEU A 135 -5.94 1.24 16.55
N ASN A 136 -6.02 2.01 17.63
CA ASN A 136 -6.72 1.63 18.85
C ASN A 136 -7.83 2.65 19.06
N SER A 137 -9.07 2.19 19.08
CA SER A 137 -10.25 3.03 19.30
C SER A 137 -11.11 2.44 20.41
N GLY A 138 -11.54 3.27 21.36
CA GLY A 138 -12.46 2.86 22.42
C GLY A 138 -13.91 3.12 22.00
N VAL A 139 -14.80 2.17 22.30
CA VAL A 139 -16.25 2.33 22.17
C VAL A 139 -16.87 2.27 23.56
N PHE A 140 -17.71 3.26 23.86
CA PHE A 140 -18.41 3.46 25.13
C PHE A 140 -19.78 2.78 25.15
#